data_AF-A0A150T2X1-F1
#
_entry.id   AF-A0A150T2X1-F1
#
_cell.length_a   1.000
_cell.length_b   1.000
_cell.length_c   1.000
_cell.angle_alpha   90.00
_cell.angle_beta   90.00
_cell.angle_gamma   90.00
#
_symmetry.space_group_name_H-M   'P 1'
#
loop_
_entity.id
_entity.type
_entity.pdbx_description
1 polymer ?
#
loop_
_entity_poly.entity_id
_entity_poly.type
_entity_poly.pdbx_seq_one_letter_code
_entity_poly.pdbx_strand_id
1 'polypeptide(L)' 'MVSREDLARRVLGRRLAAYDRGIDMHVSNLRRKLGPGPSGGERIKTVRNAGYILARERP' A
#
# COMPACT_ATOMS: atom_id res chain seq x y z
N MET A 1 5.31 2.59 -8.65
CA MET A 1 5.51 2.27 -7.22
C MET A 1 5.39 3.55 -6.43
N VAL A 2 4.88 3.49 -5.19
CA VAL A 2 4.85 4.64 -4.28
C VAL A 2 5.57 4.27 -2.99
N SER A 3 6.47 5.13 -2.51
CA SER A 3 7.26 4.88 -1.31
C SER A 3 6.45 5.08 -0.03
N ARG A 4 6.94 4.52 1.08
CA ARG A 4 6.36 4.76 2.41
C ARG A 4 6.46 6.23 2.82
N GLU A 5 7.58 6.90 2.53
CA GLU A 5 7.70 8.33 2.85
C GLU A 5 6.71 9.20 2.06
N ASP A 6 6.49 8.90 0.78
CA ASP A 6 5.54 9.65 -0.03
C ASP A 6 4.11 9.45 0.44
N LEU A 7 3.75 8.22 0.80
CA LEU A 7 2.43 7.94 1.36
C LEU A 7 2.24 8.62 2.72
N ALA A 8 3.22 8.57 3.62
CA ALA A 8 3.14 9.27 4.90
C ALA A 8 2.93 10.78 4.71
N ARG A 9 3.70 11.41 3.81
CA ARG A 9 3.57 12.85 3.54
C ARG A 9 2.25 13.22 2.87
N ARG A 10 1.85 12.49 1.82
CA ARG A 10 0.71 12.86 0.98
C ARG A 10 -0.64 12.40 1.54
N VAL A 11 -0.67 11.28 2.27
CA VAL A 11 -1.91 10.69 2.80
C VAL A 11 -2.12 11.04 4.27
N LEU A 12 -1.05 11.04 5.07
CA LEU A 12 -1.15 11.30 6.52
C LEU A 12 -0.71 12.72 6.90
N GLY A 13 -0.18 13.52 5.97
CA GLY A 13 0.26 14.89 6.23
C GLY A 13 1.47 15.00 7.15
N ARG A 14 2.24 13.92 7.33
CA ARG A 14 3.36 13.88 8.29
C ARG A 14 4.55 13.09 7.76
N ARG A 15 5.72 13.28 8.37
CA ARG A 15 6.90 12.47 8.05
C ARG A 15 6.74 11.04 8.57
N LEU A 16 7.35 10.09 7.87
CA LEU A 16 7.42 8.69 8.29
C LEU A 16 8.31 8.59 9.54
N ALA A 17 7.83 7.95 10.59
CA ALA A 17 8.60 7.65 11.80
C ALA A 17 9.06 6.19 11.82
N ALA A 18 10.13 5.89 12.57
CA ALA A 18 10.80 4.57 12.57
C ALA A 18 9.87 3.38 12.89
N TYR A 19 8.78 3.60 13.62
CA TYR A 19 7.81 2.56 14.01
C TYR A 19 6.41 2.80 13.46
N ASP A 20 6.28 3.67 12.46
CA ASP A 20 5.01 4.04 11.88
C ASP A 20 4.42 2.90 11.03
N ARG A 21 3.35 2.29 11.53
CA ARG A 21 2.57 1.28 10.81
C ARG A 21 1.24 1.81 10.29
N GLY A 22 1.00 3.13 10.34
CA GLY A 22 -0.26 3.74 9.88
C GLY A 22 -0.53 3.40 8.42
N ILE A 23 0.47 3.53 7.56
CA ILE A 23 0.35 3.16 6.14
C ILE A 23 0.05 1.67 5.95
N ASP A 24 0.74 0.77 6.68
CA ASP A 24 0.47 -0.67 6.61
C ASP A 24 -0.97 -1.00 7.02
N MET A 25 -1.50 -0.33 8.06
CA MET A 25 -2.89 -0.48 8.51
C MET A 25 -3.88 -0.02 7.44
N HIS A 26 -3.66 1.14 6.82
CA HIS A 26 -4.49 1.63 5.72
C HIS A 26 -4.46 0.70 4.52
N VAL A 27 -3.28 0.18 4.14
CA VAL A 27 -3.15 -0.78 3.03
C VAL A 27 -3.87 -2.09 3.34
N SER A 28 -3.76 -2.61 4.55
CA SER A 28 -4.49 -3.82 4.98
C SER A 28 -6.00 -3.63 4.90
N ASN A 29 -6.51 -2.51 5.39
CA ASN A 29 -7.93 -2.17 5.29
C ASN A 29 -8.38 -2.00 3.85
N LEU A 30 -7.56 -1.38 3.00
CA LEU A 30 -7.86 -1.20 1.58
C LEU A 30 -7.89 -2.54 0.84
N ARG A 31 -6.94 -3.45 1.09
CA ARG A 31 -6.95 -4.81 0.53
C ARG A 31 -8.23 -5.57 0.89
N ARG A 32 -8.68 -5.47 2.14
CA ARG A 32 -9.94 -6.09 2.58
C ARG A 32 -11.16 -5.52 1.85
N LYS A 33 -11.20 -4.20 1.64
CA LYS A 33 -12.30 -3.52 0.94
C LYS A 33 -12.31 -3.81 -0.57
N LEU A 34 -11.15 -3.85 -1.20
CA LEU A 34 -11.02 -4.09 -2.65
C LEU A 34 -11.20 -5.57 -3.00
N GLY A 35 -10.94 -6.48 -2.05
CA GLY A 35 -10.92 -7.91 -2.31
C GLY A 35 -9.83 -8.33 -3.29
N PRO A 36 -9.86 -9.59 -3.75
CA PRO A 36 -8.95 -10.07 -4.78
C PRO A 36 -9.15 -9.37 -6.13
N GLY A 37 -8.12 -9.38 -6.95
CA GLY A 37 -8.20 -9.01 -8.37
C GLY A 37 -9.00 -10.03 -9.18
N PRO A 38 -9.32 -9.73 -10.46
CA PRO A 38 -10.03 -10.64 -11.36
C PRO A 38 -9.36 -12.02 -11.47
N SER A 39 -8.02 -12.07 -11.39
CA SER A 39 -7.24 -13.32 -11.41
C SER A 39 -7.01 -13.92 -10.02
N GLY A 40 -7.71 -13.46 -8.98
CA GLY A 40 -7.60 -13.95 -7.60
C GLY A 40 -6.41 -13.39 -6.79
N GLY A 41 -5.50 -12.63 -7.41
CA GLY A 41 -4.30 -12.10 -6.75
C GLY A 41 -4.53 -10.81 -5.94
N GLU A 42 -3.54 -10.43 -5.12
CA GLU A 42 -3.56 -9.14 -4.41
C GLU A 42 -3.45 -7.96 -5.38
N ARG A 43 -4.39 -7.01 -5.27
CA ARG A 43 -4.38 -5.76 -6.06
C ARG A 43 -3.28 -4.78 -5.63
N ILE A 44 -2.84 -4.84 -4.38
CA ILE A 44 -1.76 -3.98 -3.85
C ILE A 44 -0.68 -4.90 -3.32
N LYS A 45 0.53 -4.83 -3.87
CA LYS A 45 1.67 -5.65 -3.43
C LYS A 45 2.63 -4.82 -2.58
N THR A 46 3.18 -5.44 -1.54
CA THR A 46 4.20 -4.84 -0.69
C THR A 46 5.58 -5.01 -1.34
N VAL A 47 6.33 -3.92 -1.46
CA VAL A 47 7.77 -3.94 -1.74
C VAL A 47 8.49 -3.69 -0.41
N ARG A 48 9.12 -4.74 0.13
CA ARG A 48 9.73 -4.73 1.47
C ARG A 48 10.70 -3.56 1.62
N ASN A 49 10.62 -2.86 2.75
CA ASN A 49 11.43 -1.67 3.08
C ASN A 49 11.33 -0.48 2.13
N ALA A 50 10.39 -0.49 1.17
CA ALA A 50 10.33 0.56 0.16
C ALA A 50 8.93 1.15 0.01
N GLY A 51 7.89 0.32 -0.16
CA GLY A 51 6.53 0.85 -0.36
C GLY A 51 5.57 -0.14 -0.98
N TYR A 52 4.70 0.35 -1.85
CA TYR A 52 3.63 -0.45 -2.43
C TYR A 52 3.50 -0.21 -3.93
N ILE A 53 3.07 -1.23 -4.64
CA ILE A 53 2.70 -1.18 -6.04
C ILE A 53 1.26 -1.61 -6.20
N LEU A 54 0.53 -0.92 -7.08
CA LEU A 54 -0.71 -1.45 -7.61
C LEU A 54 -0.35 -2.56 -8.60
N ALA A 55 -0.90 -3.75 -8.39
CA ALA A 55 -0.75 -4.84 -9.34
C ALA A 55 -1.44 -4.42 -10.64
N ARG A 56 -0.68 -4.46 -11.74
CA ARG A 56 -1.27 -4.31 -13.06
C ARG A 56 -1.98 -5.60 -13.39
N GLU A 57 -3.29 -5.50 -13.56
CA GLU A 57 -4.10 -6.59 -14.09
C GLU A 57 -3.78 -6.66 -15.59
N ARG A 58 -3.41 -7.86 -16.07
CA ARG A 58 -3.51 -8.13 -17.50
C ARG A 58 -4.97 -8.48 -17.77
N PRO A 59 -5.61 -7.82 -18.76
CA PRO A 59 -6.98 -8.13 -19.13
C PRO A 59 -7.12 -9.58 -19.61
#